data_AF-A0A7V5PA52-F1
#
_entry.id   AF-A0A7V5PA52-F1
#
_cell.length_a   1.000
_cell.length_b   1.000
_cell.length_c   1.000
_cell.angle_alpha   90.00
_cell.angle_beta   90.00
_cell.angle_gamma   90.00
#
_symmetry.space_group_name_H-M   'P 1'
#
loop_
_entity.id
_entity.type
_entity.pdbx_description
1 polymer ?
#
loop_
_entity_poly.entity_id
_entity_poly.type
_entity_poly.pdbx_seq_one_letter_code
_entity_poly.pdbx_strand_id
1 'polypeptide(L)'
;MQGNPNARAASPGARQSTASGSAEDGTQWLTHGPSTVGQHGPAAACLTCRQHRRPRRTRLAAPGPCYKLAPMAGKHLTVRTSGRDRPAFAAKRSTVLVKPISARCNLACRYCFYRDRLGDPYAGEPQRLMTSPVLASLIAQHMRQAGPVATFAWQGGEPTLAGLAFFRQAVAFQSRYGRQGQAVANALQTNATLLDREWARLLERYRFLVGVSLDGPRQFHDPWRPTSQGAPSYDDVMRGITLLRTFGVAINVLAVVHAGNCSRPEERLAFFAENRLLHLQFIPAVDWLEDGSLAPPSLHPQAWAEFLCGLFDAWYNDGRAMLSIRLFDNLVSLAAGLPAETCEMLPLCDQYYVVEYNGDVYPCDFFVSAPNRLGNLVSQPLSDILNSDQARRFASAKGDLPAACSGCRWLPICQGGCPRFRRPAPVPGSPEMAPPSPEPLACARASGPISASPKTMYLCGAMQLFLDHAWDRIQRLARNAIPMAGRGVRGGE
;
A
#
# COMPACT_ATOMS: atom_id res chain seq x y z
N MET A 1 5.61 42.08 -63.13
CA MET A 1 6.45 41.42 -62.11
C MET A 1 5.57 40.35 -61.47
N GLN A 2 5.68 39.09 -61.91
CA GLN A 2 6.43 38.01 -61.21
C GLN A 2 5.87 37.81 -59.78
N GLY A 3 5.21 36.71 -59.40
CA GLY A 3 5.19 35.32 -59.91
C GLY A 3 6.00 34.42 -58.95
N ASN A 4 5.69 33.14 -58.66
CA ASN A 4 4.62 32.22 -59.08
C ASN A 4 4.54 31.11 -57.98
N PRO A 5 3.38 30.61 -57.53
CA PRO A 5 3.30 29.49 -56.57
C PRO A 5 3.63 28.13 -57.22
N ASN A 6 3.72 27.06 -56.42
CA ASN A 6 3.35 25.73 -56.92
C ASN A 6 2.91 24.73 -55.84
N ALA A 7 2.07 23.77 -56.25
CA ALA A 7 1.49 22.71 -55.42
C ALA A 7 1.28 21.43 -56.26
N ARG A 8 0.98 20.30 -55.59
CA ARG A 8 0.62 18.98 -56.16
C ARG A 8 1.82 18.23 -56.82
N ALA A 9 1.82 16.90 -57.02
CA ALA A 9 0.79 15.88 -56.81
C ALA A 9 1.37 14.46 -56.52
N ALA A 10 0.55 13.60 -55.90
CA ALA A 10 0.30 12.16 -56.17
C ALA A 10 1.40 11.12 -56.47
N SER A 11 1.27 9.95 -55.83
CA SER A 11 1.83 8.64 -56.20
C SER A 11 1.16 8.04 -57.46
N PRO A 12 1.69 6.96 -58.08
CA PRO A 12 1.08 5.63 -57.80
C PRO A 12 1.95 4.35 -57.99
N GLY A 13 1.67 3.33 -57.15
CA GLY A 13 1.71 1.87 -57.44
C GLY A 13 3.05 1.13 -57.72
N ALA A 14 3.11 -0.20 -57.83
CA ALA A 14 2.32 -1.32 -57.25
C ALA A 14 2.93 -2.71 -57.64
N ARG A 15 2.60 -3.80 -56.91
CA ARG A 15 2.76 -5.26 -57.24
C ARG A 15 4.20 -5.84 -57.05
N GLN A 16 4.40 -6.89 -56.22
CA GLN A 16 4.16 -8.36 -56.39
C GLN A 16 5.18 -9.01 -57.37
N SER A 17 5.75 -10.23 -57.20
CA SER A 17 5.36 -11.44 -56.42
C SER A 17 6.50 -12.48 -56.30
N THR A 18 6.46 -13.39 -55.29
CA THR A 18 6.83 -14.85 -55.30
C THR A 18 8.22 -15.33 -55.83
N ALA A 19 8.84 -16.47 -55.46
CA ALA A 19 8.54 -17.66 -54.63
C ALA A 19 9.89 -18.26 -54.08
N SER A 20 9.94 -19.04 -52.99
CA SER A 20 9.91 -20.53 -52.89
C SER A 20 11.25 -21.18 -52.50
N GLY A 21 11.18 -22.18 -51.59
CA GLY A 21 12.21 -23.20 -51.31
C GLY A 21 13.03 -22.99 -50.01
N SER A 22 13.36 -23.95 -49.14
CA SER A 22 12.88 -25.30 -48.73
C SER A 22 14.09 -26.14 -48.27
N ALA A 23 14.12 -26.55 -47.00
CA ALA A 23 14.93 -27.61 -46.34
C ALA A 23 14.99 -27.25 -44.83
N GLU A 24 14.34 -27.95 -43.90
CA GLU A 24 14.52 -29.34 -43.44
C GLU A 24 15.74 -29.55 -42.52
N ASP A 25 15.46 -29.56 -41.21
CA ASP A 25 15.92 -30.57 -40.22
C ASP A 25 15.32 -30.22 -38.83
N GLY A 26 14.93 -31.14 -37.95
CA GLY A 26 14.97 -32.60 -38.11
C GLY A 26 15.25 -33.35 -36.80
N THR A 27 14.46 -33.19 -35.73
CA THR A 27 14.58 -34.11 -34.56
C THR A 27 13.28 -34.28 -33.76
N GLN A 28 12.65 -35.45 -33.89
CA GLN A 28 11.62 -35.95 -32.97
C GLN A 28 12.27 -36.74 -31.83
N TRP A 29 11.69 -36.77 -30.63
CA TRP A 29 11.67 -37.98 -29.79
C TRP A 29 10.40 -38.09 -28.93
N LEU A 30 9.53 -39.00 -29.40
CA LEU A 30 8.56 -39.89 -28.74
C LEU A 30 7.88 -39.60 -27.39
N THR A 31 6.62 -40.04 -27.39
CA THR A 31 5.63 -40.17 -26.33
C THR A 31 5.95 -41.23 -25.27
N HIS A 32 5.40 -41.09 -24.06
CA HIS A 32 4.59 -42.14 -23.43
C HIS A 32 3.68 -41.59 -22.32
N GLY A 33 2.49 -42.17 -22.19
CA GLY A 33 1.60 -42.05 -21.03
C GLY A 33 0.69 -43.28 -20.95
N PRO A 34 0.04 -43.52 -19.80
CA PRO A 34 -1.26 -44.21 -19.72
C PRO A 34 -2.30 -43.27 -19.05
N SER A 35 -3.40 -42.88 -19.68
CA SER A 35 -4.65 -43.63 -19.96
C SER A 35 -5.67 -43.68 -18.78
N THR A 36 -6.74 -42.87 -18.91
CA THR A 36 -8.20 -43.18 -18.66
C THR A 36 -8.64 -43.65 -17.24
N VAL A 37 -9.84 -43.42 -16.67
CA VAL A 37 -11.24 -43.06 -17.06
C VAL A 37 -11.84 -42.19 -15.90
N GLY A 38 -12.85 -41.31 -16.01
CA GLY A 38 -13.63 -40.81 -17.16
C GLY A 38 -14.89 -39.98 -16.80
N GLN A 39 -15.92 -40.09 -17.64
CA GLN A 39 -17.18 -39.34 -17.78
C GLN A 39 -18.13 -39.24 -16.55
N HIS A 40 -18.79 -38.08 -16.34
CA HIS A 40 -20.18 -37.83 -16.78
C HIS A 40 -20.70 -36.42 -16.40
N GLY A 41 -21.28 -35.71 -17.38
CA GLY A 41 -22.34 -34.70 -17.17
C GLY A 41 -23.72 -35.31 -17.42
N PRO A 42 -24.83 -34.58 -17.21
CA PRO A 42 -25.27 -33.68 -18.28
C PRO A 42 -25.91 -32.35 -17.83
N ALA A 43 -26.22 -31.49 -18.81
CA ALA A 43 -27.01 -30.27 -18.66
C ALA A 43 -28.49 -30.49 -18.98
N ALA A 44 -29.37 -29.61 -18.49
CA ALA A 44 -30.74 -29.42 -18.98
C ALA A 44 -31.17 -27.95 -18.79
N ALA A 45 -32.09 -27.46 -19.61
CA ALA A 45 -32.42 -26.04 -19.73
C ALA A 45 -33.93 -25.74 -19.68
N CYS A 46 -34.24 -24.47 -19.38
CA CYS A 46 -35.42 -23.70 -19.82
C CYS A 46 -36.85 -24.15 -19.39
N LEU A 47 -37.58 -23.28 -18.65
CA LEU A 47 -38.75 -22.52 -19.15
C LEU A 47 -39.64 -21.90 -18.03
N THR A 48 -39.88 -20.58 -18.16
CA THR A 48 -41.07 -19.77 -17.80
C THR A 48 -42.07 -20.21 -16.71
N CYS A 49 -42.33 -19.30 -15.75
CA CYS A 49 -43.70 -18.86 -15.44
C CYS A 49 -43.73 -17.41 -14.88
N ARG A 50 -44.84 -16.68 -15.05
CA ARG A 50 -45.03 -15.28 -14.62
C ARG A 50 -45.90 -15.18 -13.35
N GLN A 51 -45.74 -14.04 -12.63
CA GLN A 51 -46.76 -13.21 -11.95
C GLN A 51 -46.59 -12.94 -10.43
N HIS A 52 -46.52 -11.63 -10.14
CA HIS A 52 -46.87 -10.87 -8.93
C HIS A 52 -47.07 -11.55 -7.54
N ARG A 53 -46.30 -11.08 -6.53
CA ARG A 53 -46.77 -10.14 -5.47
C ARG A 53 -45.61 -9.69 -4.54
N ARG A 54 -45.85 -8.61 -3.77
CA ARG A 54 -44.87 -7.84 -2.95
C ARG A 54 -44.30 -8.61 -1.73
N PRO A 55 -43.13 -8.23 -1.19
CA PRO A 55 -42.36 -9.08 -0.28
C PRO A 55 -42.85 -9.10 1.17
N ARG A 56 -42.79 -10.28 1.80
CA ARG A 56 -42.81 -10.44 3.27
C ARG A 56 -41.38 -10.41 3.81
N ARG A 57 -41.18 -9.81 4.99
CA ARG A 57 -39.93 -9.93 5.76
C ARG A 57 -39.63 -11.42 6.02
N THR A 58 -38.48 -11.90 5.58
CA THR A 58 -37.96 -13.23 5.93
C THR A 58 -36.68 -13.09 6.76
N ARG A 59 -36.64 -13.80 7.90
CA ARG A 59 -35.41 -13.98 8.69
C ARG A 59 -34.37 -14.70 7.82
N LEU A 60 -33.12 -14.25 7.88
CA LEU A 60 -31.99 -15.02 7.36
C LEU A 60 -31.89 -16.35 8.12
N ALA A 61 -31.95 -17.44 7.38
CA ALA A 61 -31.71 -18.78 7.91
C ALA A 61 -30.20 -19.10 7.87
N ALA A 62 -29.75 -19.83 8.88
CA ALA A 62 -28.48 -20.54 8.92
C ALA A 62 -28.80 -22.02 9.26
N PRO A 63 -27.89 -23.00 9.07
CA PRO A 63 -26.47 -22.86 8.71
C PRO A 63 -25.98 -23.72 7.52
N GLY A 64 -24.80 -23.39 7.01
CA GLY A 64 -23.91 -24.30 6.26
C GLY A 64 -22.60 -24.52 7.05
N PRO A 65 -21.81 -25.57 6.76
CA PRO A 65 -20.82 -26.07 7.70
C PRO A 65 -19.69 -25.07 8.01
N CYS A 66 -19.41 -24.93 9.31
CA CYS A 66 -18.29 -24.16 9.83
C CYS A 66 -16.97 -24.87 9.48
N TYR A 67 -16.20 -24.30 8.55
CA TYR A 67 -14.83 -24.74 8.27
C TYR A 67 -13.96 -24.43 9.49
N LYS A 68 -13.65 -25.46 10.28
CA LYS A 68 -12.65 -25.36 11.35
C LYS A 68 -11.30 -25.03 10.72
N LEU A 69 -10.80 -23.81 10.95
CA LEU A 69 -9.39 -23.49 10.73
C LEU A 69 -8.56 -24.37 11.68
N ALA A 70 -7.72 -25.23 11.12
CA ALA A 70 -6.77 -26.01 11.90
C ALA A 70 -5.71 -25.07 12.49
N PRO A 71 -5.36 -25.19 13.79
CA PRO A 71 -4.33 -24.36 14.39
C PRO A 71 -2.96 -24.72 13.79
N MET A 72 -2.34 -23.75 13.10
CA MET A 72 -0.94 -23.86 12.69
C MET A 72 -0.06 -23.85 13.94
N ALA A 73 0.49 -25.01 14.30
CA ALA A 73 1.39 -25.17 15.44
C ALA A 73 2.74 -24.49 15.18
N GLY A 74 2.82 -23.18 15.44
CA GLY A 74 4.07 -22.43 15.47
C GLY A 74 4.96 -22.94 16.60
N LYS A 75 6.09 -23.56 16.27
CA LYS A 75 7.12 -23.93 17.26
C LYS A 75 7.73 -22.64 17.83
N HIS A 76 7.40 -22.31 19.08
CA HIS A 76 7.99 -21.18 19.78
C HIS A 76 9.48 -21.40 20.00
N LEU A 77 10.32 -20.58 19.35
CA LEU A 77 11.74 -20.49 19.67
C LEU A 77 11.93 -19.47 20.80
N THR A 78 11.95 -19.94 22.04
CA THR A 78 12.15 -19.11 23.23
C THR A 78 13.60 -18.63 23.35
N VAL A 79 13.87 -17.42 22.85
CA VAL A 79 15.13 -16.72 23.14
C VAL A 79 15.05 -16.13 24.55
N ARG A 80 15.82 -16.69 25.50
CA ARG A 80 16.01 -16.09 26.83
C ARG A 80 16.84 -14.81 26.70
N THR A 81 16.28 -13.67 27.11
CA THR A 81 17.00 -12.39 27.23
C THR A 81 17.47 -12.19 28.66
N SER A 82 18.69 -12.63 28.96
CA SER A 82 19.38 -12.32 30.21
C SER A 82 20.36 -11.17 30.04
N GLY A 83 20.28 -10.18 30.92
CA GLY A 83 21.39 -9.27 31.20
C GLY A 83 21.50 -8.02 30.32
N ARG A 84 22.06 -6.97 30.93
CA ARG A 84 22.42 -5.72 30.26
C ARG A 84 23.66 -5.95 29.40
N ASP A 85 23.46 -6.05 28.09
CA ASP A 85 24.40 -5.54 27.09
C ASP A 85 23.65 -5.50 25.74
N ARG A 86 23.54 -4.31 25.13
CA ARG A 86 22.99 -4.18 23.76
C ARG A 86 24.16 -4.29 22.80
N PRO A 87 24.27 -5.34 21.96
CA PRO A 87 25.34 -5.42 20.98
C PRO A 87 25.26 -4.26 19.98
N ALA A 88 26.41 -3.79 19.51
CA ALA A 88 26.50 -2.67 18.60
C ALA A 88 25.75 -2.93 17.27
N PHE A 89 24.95 -1.94 16.85
CA PHE A 89 24.45 -1.72 15.48
C PHE A 89 24.15 -2.96 14.60
N ALA A 90 23.14 -3.75 14.97
CA ALA A 90 22.58 -4.80 14.12
C ALA A 90 21.36 -4.31 13.30
N ALA A 91 21.46 -4.39 11.97
CA ALA A 91 20.37 -4.40 10.96
C ALA A 91 19.12 -3.51 11.23
N LYS A 92 19.27 -2.17 11.22
CA LYS A 92 18.15 -1.24 11.44
C LYS A 92 17.11 -1.13 10.30
N ARG A 93 17.40 -1.58 9.07
CA ARG A 93 16.53 -1.41 7.89
C ARG A 93 16.48 -2.69 7.05
N SER A 94 15.55 -3.59 7.37
CA SER A 94 15.29 -4.81 6.58
C SER A 94 14.48 -4.55 5.31
N THR A 95 13.84 -3.38 5.19
CA THR A 95 12.91 -3.05 4.10
C THR A 95 13.46 -1.95 3.19
N VAL A 96 13.45 -2.22 1.88
CA VAL A 96 13.65 -1.22 0.83
C VAL A 96 12.36 -1.05 0.03
N LEU A 97 12.01 0.21 -0.28
CA LEU A 97 10.94 0.57 -1.19
C LEU A 97 11.55 0.95 -2.54
N VAL A 98 11.33 0.13 -3.56
CA VAL A 98 11.94 0.27 -4.89
C VAL A 98 10.94 0.89 -5.86
N LYS A 99 11.37 1.90 -6.61
CA LYS A 99 10.57 2.58 -7.64
C LYS A 99 11.17 2.31 -9.04
N PRO A 100 10.87 1.16 -9.68
CA PRO A 100 11.61 0.69 -10.86
C PRO A 100 11.28 1.48 -12.14
N ILE A 101 10.18 2.23 -12.17
CA ILE A 101 9.80 3.12 -13.28
C ILE A 101 9.57 4.59 -12.84
N SER A 102 10.04 4.95 -11.64
CA SER A 102 9.76 6.24 -10.99
C SER A 102 8.26 6.59 -11.00
N ALA A 103 7.89 7.84 -11.27
CA ALA A 103 6.52 8.34 -11.29
C ALA A 103 5.65 7.90 -12.50
N ARG A 104 6.19 7.13 -13.46
CA ARG A 104 5.46 6.74 -14.69
C ARG A 104 4.27 5.82 -14.35
N CYS A 105 3.06 6.20 -14.74
CA CYS A 105 1.84 5.44 -14.45
C CYS A 105 0.86 5.46 -15.64
N ASN A 106 0.11 4.37 -15.82
CA ASN A 106 -0.95 4.26 -16.84
C ASN A 106 -2.32 4.82 -16.37
N LEU A 107 -2.42 5.22 -15.09
CA LEU A 107 -3.57 5.93 -14.51
C LEU A 107 -3.22 7.40 -14.19
N ALA A 108 -4.22 8.27 -14.23
CA ALA A 108 -4.17 9.68 -13.85
C ALA A 108 -5.02 9.93 -12.59
N CYS A 109 -4.66 9.29 -11.48
CA CYS A 109 -5.44 9.37 -10.25
C CYS A 109 -5.42 10.81 -9.68
N ARG A 110 -6.60 11.40 -9.41
CA ARG A 110 -6.77 12.84 -9.14
C ARG A 110 -6.18 13.34 -7.81
N TYR A 111 -5.84 12.42 -6.91
CA TYR A 111 -5.19 12.69 -5.62
C TYR A 111 -3.75 12.15 -5.56
N CYS A 112 -3.15 11.78 -6.70
CA CYS A 112 -1.85 11.13 -6.70
C CYS A 112 -0.72 12.10 -6.32
N PHE A 113 -0.26 12.05 -5.08
CA PHE A 113 0.87 12.87 -4.60
C PHE A 113 2.21 12.57 -5.29
N TYR A 114 2.32 11.48 -6.07
CA TYR A 114 3.59 10.99 -6.62
C TYR A 114 3.78 11.26 -8.11
N ARG A 115 2.70 11.14 -8.91
CA ARG A 115 2.67 11.48 -10.35
C ARG A 115 2.54 13.00 -10.51
N ASP A 116 3.27 13.56 -11.48
CA ASP A 116 3.20 14.97 -11.89
C ASP A 116 3.33 15.97 -10.72
N ARG A 117 4.04 15.57 -9.65
CA ARG A 117 4.20 16.36 -8.42
C ARG A 117 5.18 17.51 -8.61
N LEU A 118 4.87 18.64 -7.99
CA LEU A 118 5.77 19.79 -7.90
C LEU A 118 7.08 19.39 -7.22
N GLY A 119 8.21 19.86 -7.76
CA GLY A 119 9.54 19.51 -7.25
C GLY A 119 9.99 18.05 -7.46
N ASP A 120 9.38 17.31 -8.41
CA ASP A 120 9.88 16.00 -8.83
C ASP A 120 11.30 16.15 -9.43
N PRO A 121 12.37 15.61 -8.79
CA PRO A 121 13.75 15.79 -9.26
C PRO A 121 14.02 15.08 -10.59
N TYR A 122 13.07 14.29 -11.10
CA TYR A 122 13.16 13.57 -12.37
C TYR A 122 12.25 14.13 -13.47
N ALA A 123 11.64 15.31 -13.28
CA ALA A 123 10.63 15.88 -14.18
C ALA A 123 11.02 15.79 -15.68
N GLY A 124 12.26 16.17 -16.03
CA GLY A 124 12.78 16.16 -17.40
C GLY A 124 13.25 14.80 -17.95
N GLU A 125 13.22 13.73 -17.16
CA GLU A 125 13.73 12.40 -17.54
C GLU A 125 12.59 11.54 -18.12
N PRO A 126 12.61 11.13 -19.41
CA PRO A 126 11.46 10.42 -20.01
C PRO A 126 11.51 8.90 -19.79
N GLN A 127 12.70 8.28 -19.74
CA GLN A 127 12.81 6.82 -19.69
C GLN A 127 12.44 6.27 -18.30
N ARG A 128 13.01 6.86 -17.24
CA ARG A 128 12.83 6.54 -15.82
C ARG A 128 12.84 5.05 -15.44
N LEU A 129 13.45 4.16 -16.22
CA LEU A 129 13.44 2.71 -16.01
C LEU A 129 14.73 2.25 -15.32
N MET A 130 14.58 1.41 -14.29
CA MET A 130 15.70 0.83 -13.57
C MET A 130 16.44 -0.19 -14.44
N THR A 131 17.72 0.08 -14.68
CA THR A 131 18.56 -0.77 -15.52
C THR A 131 19.03 -2.01 -14.77
N SER A 132 19.36 -3.09 -15.49
CA SER A 132 19.89 -4.34 -14.93
C SER A 132 21.10 -4.12 -13.98
N PRO A 133 22.10 -3.27 -14.30
CA PRO A 133 23.20 -2.98 -13.36
C PRO A 133 22.75 -2.30 -12.06
N VAL A 134 21.81 -1.35 -12.12
CA VAL A 134 21.26 -0.69 -10.91
C VAL A 134 20.49 -1.69 -10.07
N LEU A 135 19.64 -2.51 -10.69
CA LEU A 135 18.87 -3.56 -10.03
C LEU A 135 19.77 -4.61 -9.35
N ALA A 136 20.83 -5.06 -10.04
CA ALA A 136 21.80 -5.99 -9.49
C ALA A 136 22.55 -5.39 -8.29
N SER A 137 23.00 -4.13 -8.41
CA SER A 137 23.67 -3.41 -7.32
C SER A 137 22.76 -3.22 -6.11
N LEU A 138 21.52 -2.77 -6.33
CA LEU A 138 20.48 -2.63 -5.31
C LEU A 138 20.26 -3.92 -4.53
N ILE A 139 19.97 -5.02 -5.23
CA ILE A 139 19.65 -6.30 -4.59
C ILE A 139 20.90 -6.83 -3.85
N ALA A 140 22.06 -6.84 -4.50
CA ALA A 140 23.29 -7.31 -3.88
C ALA A 140 23.67 -6.52 -2.61
N GLN A 141 23.46 -5.20 -2.61
CA GLN A 141 23.75 -4.36 -1.46
C GLN A 141 22.70 -4.50 -0.36
N HIS A 142 21.40 -4.46 -0.68
CA HIS A 142 20.34 -4.64 0.31
C HIS A 142 20.44 -5.98 1.02
N MET A 143 20.64 -7.08 0.27
CA MET A 143 20.71 -8.42 0.88
C MET A 143 21.91 -8.60 1.81
N ARG A 144 23.02 -7.87 1.60
CA ARG A 144 24.15 -7.83 2.55
C ARG A 144 23.81 -7.07 3.83
N GLN A 145 23.10 -5.94 3.72
CA GLN A 145 22.73 -5.07 4.85
C GLN A 145 21.55 -5.60 5.67
N ALA A 146 20.59 -6.26 5.01
CA ALA A 146 19.43 -6.86 5.64
C ALA A 146 19.83 -8.00 6.59
N GLY A 147 19.03 -8.18 7.64
CA GLY A 147 19.16 -9.28 8.58
C GLY A 147 18.64 -10.62 8.00
N PRO A 148 18.06 -11.49 8.86
CA PRO A 148 17.50 -12.78 8.43
C PRO A 148 16.41 -12.69 7.35
N VAL A 149 15.72 -11.55 7.24
CA VAL A 149 14.71 -11.29 6.21
C VAL A 149 15.10 -10.02 5.44
N ALA A 150 15.23 -10.13 4.12
CA ALA A 150 15.37 -9.00 3.21
C ALA A 150 14.02 -8.70 2.53
N THR A 151 13.42 -7.56 2.86
CA THR A 151 12.11 -7.15 2.32
C THR A 151 12.28 -6.15 1.19
N PHE A 152 11.63 -6.42 0.06
CA PHE A 152 11.56 -5.57 -1.12
C PHE A 152 10.10 -5.17 -1.37
N ALA A 153 9.77 -3.89 -1.22
CA ALA A 153 8.48 -3.32 -1.54
C ALA A 153 8.56 -2.60 -2.90
N TRP A 154 8.00 -3.20 -3.94
CA TRP A 154 7.97 -2.66 -5.29
C TRP A 154 6.78 -1.71 -5.43
N GLN A 155 7.05 -0.43 -5.62
CA GLN A 155 6.07 0.65 -5.74
C GLN A 155 6.53 1.67 -6.81
N GLY A 156 6.03 2.91 -6.74
CA GLY A 156 6.35 3.99 -7.67
C GLY A 156 5.53 3.87 -8.96
N GLY A 157 4.85 4.95 -9.33
CA GLY A 157 4.09 5.04 -10.57
C GLY A 157 3.07 3.90 -10.66
N GLU A 158 3.16 3.11 -11.73
CA GLU A 158 2.69 1.73 -11.74
C GLU A 158 3.87 0.76 -11.99
N PRO A 159 4.35 0.01 -10.98
CA PRO A 159 5.57 -0.78 -11.12
C PRO A 159 5.48 -1.93 -12.13
N THR A 160 4.28 -2.43 -12.46
CA THR A 160 4.12 -3.45 -13.52
C THR A 160 4.50 -2.93 -14.91
N LEU A 161 4.58 -1.60 -15.13
CA LEU A 161 5.15 -1.01 -16.36
C LEU A 161 6.64 -1.28 -16.55
N ALA A 162 7.37 -1.74 -15.52
CA ALA A 162 8.73 -2.27 -15.69
C ALA A 162 8.75 -3.59 -16.49
N GLY A 163 7.60 -4.25 -16.64
CA GLY A 163 7.42 -5.49 -17.39
C GLY A 163 7.83 -6.74 -16.63
N LEU A 164 7.26 -7.88 -17.04
CA LEU A 164 7.46 -9.16 -16.36
C LEU A 164 8.93 -9.63 -16.40
N ALA A 165 9.68 -9.26 -17.44
CA ALA A 165 11.11 -9.54 -17.57
C ALA A 165 11.94 -8.91 -16.44
N PHE A 166 11.62 -7.67 -16.03
CA PHE A 166 12.28 -6.99 -14.92
C PHE A 166 12.09 -7.76 -13.60
N PHE A 167 10.86 -8.22 -13.30
CA PHE A 167 10.59 -8.98 -12.08
C PHE A 167 11.19 -10.38 -12.11
N ARG A 168 11.20 -11.06 -13.27
CA ARG A 168 11.94 -12.32 -13.46
C ARG A 168 13.44 -12.14 -13.18
N GLN A 169 14.03 -11.02 -13.61
CA GLN A 169 15.42 -10.67 -13.31
C GLN A 169 15.64 -10.33 -11.83
N ALA A 170 14.72 -9.60 -11.20
CA ALA A 170 14.80 -9.24 -9.78
C ALA A 170 14.82 -10.49 -8.88
N VAL A 171 13.91 -11.46 -9.09
CA VAL A 171 13.90 -12.71 -8.29
C VAL A 171 15.11 -13.60 -8.58
N ALA A 172 15.66 -13.57 -9.80
CA ALA A 172 16.91 -14.25 -10.13
C ALA A 172 18.11 -13.63 -9.38
N PHE A 173 18.22 -12.30 -9.32
CA PHE A 173 19.24 -11.62 -8.52
C PHE A 173 19.05 -11.84 -7.02
N GLN A 174 17.81 -11.85 -6.51
CA GLN A 174 17.53 -12.19 -5.10
C GLN A 174 18.01 -13.61 -4.77
N SER A 175 17.77 -14.56 -5.67
CA SER A 175 18.23 -15.95 -5.53
C SER A 175 19.76 -16.06 -5.59
N ARG A 176 20.42 -15.23 -6.43
CA ARG A 176 21.88 -15.21 -6.60
C ARG A 176 22.64 -14.55 -5.44
N TYR A 177 22.10 -13.47 -4.88
CA TYR A 177 22.77 -12.67 -3.85
C TYR A 177 22.31 -13.00 -2.42
N GLY A 178 21.27 -13.85 -2.27
CA GLY A 178 20.83 -14.35 -0.99
C GLY A 178 21.86 -15.25 -0.30
N ARG A 179 21.98 -15.08 1.01
CA ARG A 179 22.84 -15.93 1.86
C ARG A 179 22.05 -17.14 2.34
N GLN A 180 22.75 -18.24 2.64
CA GLN A 180 22.12 -19.44 3.20
C GLN A 180 21.35 -19.10 4.48
N GLY A 181 20.09 -19.53 4.57
CA GLY A 181 19.19 -19.23 5.69
C GLY A 181 18.56 -17.83 5.68
N GLN A 182 18.88 -16.97 4.72
CA GLN A 182 18.24 -15.66 4.57
C GLN A 182 16.94 -15.79 3.78
N ALA A 183 15.84 -15.28 4.34
CA ALA A 183 14.55 -15.21 3.66
C ALA A 183 14.43 -13.91 2.84
N VAL A 184 13.64 -13.96 1.77
CA VAL A 184 13.30 -12.80 0.95
C VAL A 184 11.79 -12.60 0.96
N ALA A 185 11.34 -11.41 1.33
CA ALA A 185 9.94 -11.02 1.25
C ALA A 185 9.77 -10.02 0.11
N ASN A 186 8.84 -10.30 -0.80
CA ASN A 186 8.48 -9.39 -1.88
C ASN A 186 7.05 -8.90 -1.67
N ALA A 187 6.86 -7.58 -1.73
CA ALA A 187 5.55 -6.95 -1.75
C ALA A 187 5.42 -6.08 -3.01
N LEU A 188 4.34 -6.22 -3.78
CA LEU A 188 4.06 -5.40 -4.97
C LEU A 188 2.84 -4.52 -4.71
N GLN A 189 3.00 -3.21 -4.80
CA GLN A 189 1.87 -2.28 -4.79
C GLN A 189 1.51 -1.89 -6.23
N THR A 190 0.28 -2.16 -6.65
CA THR A 190 -0.14 -1.98 -8.04
C THR A 190 -1.58 -1.46 -8.11
N ASN A 191 -1.92 -0.80 -9.22
CA ASN A 191 -3.29 -0.53 -9.63
C ASN A 191 -4.00 -1.76 -10.23
N ALA A 192 -3.29 -2.88 -10.41
CA ALA A 192 -3.78 -4.17 -10.90
C ALA A 192 -4.31 -4.21 -12.35
N THR A 193 -4.42 -3.08 -13.05
CA THR A 193 -5.02 -3.01 -14.40
C THR A 193 -4.25 -3.80 -15.46
N LEU A 194 -2.93 -3.89 -15.32
CA LEU A 194 -2.02 -4.58 -16.25
C LEU A 194 -1.76 -6.06 -15.89
N LEU A 195 -2.44 -6.61 -14.86
CA LEU A 195 -2.23 -7.99 -14.44
C LEU A 195 -2.91 -8.97 -15.38
N ASP A 196 -2.15 -10.00 -15.78
CA ASP A 196 -2.58 -11.12 -16.60
C ASP A 196 -2.26 -12.47 -15.92
N ARG A 197 -2.39 -13.57 -16.67
CA ARG A 197 -2.06 -14.92 -16.19
C ARG A 197 -0.57 -15.17 -15.99
N GLU A 198 0.32 -14.48 -16.68
CA GLU A 198 1.77 -14.63 -16.48
C GLU A 198 2.25 -13.88 -15.24
N TRP A 199 1.72 -12.67 -15.01
CA TRP A 199 1.90 -11.94 -13.74
C TRP A 199 1.40 -12.75 -12.56
N ALA A 200 0.16 -13.25 -12.59
CA ALA A 200 -0.40 -14.01 -11.47
C ALA A 200 0.43 -15.27 -11.14
N ARG A 201 0.94 -15.99 -12.15
CA ARG A 201 1.86 -17.12 -11.97
C ARG A 201 3.20 -16.71 -11.36
N LEU A 202 3.79 -15.58 -11.76
CA LEU A 202 5.05 -15.12 -11.20
C LEU A 202 4.88 -14.74 -9.72
N LEU A 203 3.80 -14.02 -9.42
CA LEU A 203 3.50 -13.52 -8.07
C LEU A 203 3.18 -14.67 -7.10
N GLU A 204 2.45 -15.70 -7.55
CA GLU A 204 2.22 -16.95 -6.79
C GLU A 204 3.55 -17.67 -6.53
N ARG A 205 4.29 -18.00 -7.59
CA ARG A 205 5.51 -18.83 -7.52
C ARG A 205 6.56 -18.28 -6.56
N TYR A 206 6.70 -16.96 -6.52
CA TYR A 206 7.64 -16.25 -5.65
C TYR A 206 6.98 -15.62 -4.41
N ARG A 207 5.73 -16.00 -4.12
CA ARG A 207 4.95 -15.63 -2.92
C ARG A 207 4.95 -14.12 -2.61
N PHE A 208 4.70 -13.33 -3.65
CA PHE A 208 4.53 -11.88 -3.50
C PHE A 208 3.24 -11.58 -2.72
N LEU A 209 3.34 -10.68 -1.74
CA LEU A 209 2.17 -10.01 -1.16
C LEU A 209 1.76 -8.86 -2.09
N VAL A 210 0.52 -8.86 -2.59
CA VAL A 210 0.09 -7.84 -3.56
C VAL A 210 -0.86 -6.84 -2.90
N GLY A 211 -0.41 -5.58 -2.82
CA GLY A 211 -1.24 -4.45 -2.45
C GLY A 211 -1.97 -3.88 -3.67
N VAL A 212 -3.25 -4.17 -3.81
CA VAL A 212 -4.09 -3.64 -4.90
C VAL A 212 -4.73 -2.32 -4.49
N SER A 213 -4.60 -1.32 -5.36
CA SER A 213 -5.18 0.02 -5.13
C SER A 213 -6.65 0.07 -5.56
N LEU A 214 -7.58 0.03 -4.60
CA LEU A 214 -9.03 -0.03 -4.84
C LEU A 214 -9.77 0.72 -3.74
N ASP A 215 -10.40 1.86 -4.07
CA ASP A 215 -10.99 2.73 -3.04
C ASP A 215 -12.35 2.25 -2.50
N GLY A 216 -13.02 1.30 -3.17
CA GLY A 216 -14.32 0.75 -2.78
C GLY A 216 -15.17 0.40 -4.00
N PRO A 217 -16.52 0.42 -3.87
CA PRO A 217 -17.43 0.33 -5.01
C PRO A 217 -17.11 1.31 -6.14
N ARG A 218 -17.49 0.97 -7.37
CA ARG A 218 -17.22 1.74 -8.60
C ARG A 218 -17.36 3.26 -8.42
N GLN A 219 -18.45 3.70 -7.80
CA GLN A 219 -18.78 5.11 -7.59
C GLN A 219 -17.76 5.91 -6.75
N PHE A 220 -16.97 5.23 -5.91
CA PHE A 220 -15.86 5.84 -5.17
C PHE A 220 -14.51 5.72 -5.89
N HIS A 221 -14.39 4.80 -6.86
CA HIS A 221 -13.14 4.46 -7.56
C HIS A 221 -12.99 5.22 -8.87
N ASP A 222 -13.91 5.02 -9.82
CA ASP A 222 -13.77 5.50 -11.21
C ASP A 222 -13.62 7.04 -11.32
N PRO A 223 -14.34 7.88 -10.54
CA PRO A 223 -14.18 9.33 -10.62
C PRO A 223 -12.79 9.84 -10.19
N TRP A 224 -12.02 9.03 -9.46
CA TRP A 224 -10.77 9.43 -8.83
C TRP A 224 -9.54 8.67 -9.33
N ARG A 225 -9.73 7.49 -9.94
CA ARG A 225 -8.67 6.66 -10.54
C ARG A 225 -8.85 6.44 -12.06
N PRO A 226 -9.09 7.47 -12.88
CA PRO A 226 -9.21 7.26 -14.32
C PRO A 226 -7.88 6.80 -14.94
N THR A 227 -7.96 6.19 -16.12
CA THR A 227 -6.77 5.95 -16.96
C THR A 227 -6.12 7.28 -17.36
N SER A 228 -4.89 7.23 -17.90
CA SER A 228 -4.25 8.40 -18.50
C SER A 228 -5.05 9.01 -19.67
N GLN A 229 -6.04 8.30 -20.22
CA GLN A 229 -6.97 8.78 -21.25
C GLN A 229 -8.34 9.23 -20.68
N GLY A 230 -8.51 9.24 -19.35
CA GLY A 230 -9.75 9.65 -18.69
C GLY A 230 -10.83 8.55 -18.55
N ALA A 231 -10.56 7.33 -19.01
CA ALA A 231 -11.52 6.22 -18.93
C ALA A 231 -11.65 5.66 -17.49
N PRO A 232 -12.80 5.05 -17.12
CA PRO A 232 -12.92 4.29 -15.88
C PRO A 232 -11.91 3.12 -15.84
N SER A 233 -11.51 2.69 -14.65
CA SER A 233 -10.50 1.64 -14.46
C SER A 233 -10.95 0.49 -13.56
N TYR A 234 -12.06 0.65 -12.83
CA TYR A 234 -12.57 -0.30 -11.84
C TYR A 234 -12.67 -1.74 -12.37
N ASP A 235 -13.14 -1.94 -13.61
CA ASP A 235 -13.29 -3.28 -14.20
C ASP A 235 -11.95 -3.99 -14.44
N ASP A 236 -10.92 -3.25 -14.88
CA ASP A 236 -9.57 -3.79 -15.04
C ASP A 236 -8.95 -4.13 -13.67
N VAL A 237 -9.19 -3.31 -12.63
CA VAL A 237 -8.76 -3.60 -11.26
C VAL A 237 -9.42 -4.87 -10.73
N MET A 238 -10.74 -5.02 -10.90
CA MET A 238 -11.50 -6.20 -10.44
C MET A 238 -11.14 -7.47 -11.24
N ARG A 239 -10.80 -7.34 -12.54
CA ARG A 239 -10.20 -8.42 -13.34
C ARG A 239 -8.85 -8.84 -12.74
N GLY A 240 -7.97 -7.89 -12.42
CA GLY A 240 -6.68 -8.16 -11.78
C GLY A 240 -6.81 -8.88 -10.45
N ILE A 241 -7.73 -8.45 -9.58
CA ILE A 241 -8.06 -9.13 -8.31
C ILE A 241 -8.56 -10.56 -8.53
N THR A 242 -9.41 -10.77 -9.55
CA THR A 242 -9.94 -12.10 -9.90
C THR A 242 -8.83 -13.04 -10.38
N LEU A 243 -7.87 -12.54 -11.17
CA LEU A 243 -6.69 -13.30 -11.58
C LEU A 243 -5.81 -13.68 -10.38
N LEU A 244 -5.43 -12.71 -9.55
CA LEU A 244 -4.61 -12.95 -8.35
C LEU A 244 -5.22 -14.05 -7.45
N ARG A 245 -6.55 -14.01 -7.23
CA ARG A 245 -7.27 -15.04 -6.47
C ARG A 245 -7.31 -16.40 -7.11
N THR A 246 -7.51 -16.45 -8.42
CA THR A 246 -7.54 -17.71 -9.19
C THR A 246 -6.23 -18.47 -9.06
N PHE A 247 -5.11 -17.75 -8.88
CA PHE A 247 -3.79 -18.30 -8.61
C PHE A 247 -3.42 -18.34 -7.12
N GLY A 248 -4.32 -17.99 -6.19
CA GLY A 248 -4.05 -18.06 -4.74
C GLY A 248 -3.04 -17.02 -4.22
N VAL A 249 -2.78 -15.94 -4.94
CA VAL A 249 -1.88 -14.86 -4.50
C VAL A 249 -2.51 -14.11 -3.32
N ALA A 250 -1.70 -13.78 -2.31
CA ALA A 250 -2.16 -13.00 -1.16
C ALA A 250 -2.39 -11.53 -1.52
N ILE A 251 -3.55 -10.98 -1.13
CA ILE A 251 -4.00 -9.63 -1.51
C ILE A 251 -4.30 -8.78 -0.28
N ASN A 252 -3.69 -7.60 -0.23
CA ASN A 252 -4.13 -6.48 0.59
C ASN A 252 -4.78 -5.42 -0.31
N VAL A 253 -5.73 -4.66 0.21
CA VAL A 253 -6.31 -3.50 -0.48
C VAL A 253 -5.81 -2.21 0.13
N LEU A 254 -5.38 -1.28 -0.73
CA LEU A 254 -5.05 0.09 -0.36
C LEU A 254 -6.15 1.00 -0.91
N ALA A 255 -6.91 1.61 0.00
CA ALA A 255 -8.07 2.43 -0.31
C ALA A 255 -7.82 3.87 0.15
N VAL A 256 -7.79 4.82 -0.77
CA VAL A 256 -7.58 6.24 -0.42
C VAL A 256 -8.88 6.82 0.13
N VAL A 257 -8.74 7.69 1.14
CA VAL A 257 -9.84 8.42 1.78
C VAL A 257 -9.57 9.91 1.64
N HIS A 258 -10.45 10.62 0.94
CA HIS A 258 -10.29 12.00 0.52
C HIS A 258 -11.64 12.73 0.70
N ALA A 259 -11.68 14.06 0.60
CA ALA A 259 -12.89 14.85 0.89
C ALA A 259 -14.15 14.33 0.14
N GLY A 260 -14.01 13.99 -1.15
CA GLY A 260 -15.10 13.43 -1.96
C GLY A 260 -15.49 11.95 -1.72
N ASN A 261 -14.85 11.18 -0.84
CA ASN A 261 -15.20 9.76 -0.59
C ASN A 261 -15.14 9.32 0.90
N CYS A 262 -15.08 10.27 1.84
CA CYS A 262 -15.02 10.01 3.28
C CYS A 262 -16.37 9.75 3.95
N SER A 263 -17.47 9.72 3.19
CA SER A 263 -18.77 9.27 3.70
C SER A 263 -18.96 7.76 3.52
N ARG A 264 -19.92 7.20 4.27
CA ARG A 264 -20.37 5.80 4.17
C ARG A 264 -19.25 4.74 4.34
N PRO A 265 -18.43 4.81 5.42
CA PRO A 265 -17.42 3.79 5.70
C PRO A 265 -17.99 2.36 5.76
N GLU A 266 -19.23 2.20 6.24
CA GLU A 266 -19.96 0.94 6.32
C GLU A 266 -20.27 0.34 4.95
N GLU A 267 -20.62 1.15 3.94
CA GLU A 267 -20.82 0.69 2.56
C GLU A 267 -19.50 0.16 1.96
N ARG A 268 -18.38 0.86 2.22
CA ARG A 268 -17.05 0.43 1.77
C ARG A 268 -16.63 -0.87 2.47
N LEU A 269 -16.86 -0.99 3.78
CA LEU A 269 -16.53 -2.19 4.54
C LEU A 269 -17.35 -3.41 4.08
N ALA A 270 -18.66 -3.22 3.88
CA ALA A 270 -19.56 -4.25 3.35
C ALA A 270 -19.10 -4.71 1.96
N PHE A 271 -18.82 -3.78 1.03
CA PHE A 271 -18.29 -4.08 -0.30
C PHE A 271 -17.01 -4.92 -0.23
N PHE A 272 -16.05 -4.58 0.62
CA PHE A 272 -14.82 -5.36 0.76
C PHE A 272 -15.10 -6.76 1.33
N ALA A 273 -16.00 -6.89 2.31
CA ALA A 273 -16.37 -8.17 2.90
C ALA A 273 -17.10 -9.09 1.91
N GLU A 274 -18.11 -8.57 1.19
CA GLU A 274 -18.83 -9.26 0.10
C GLU A 274 -17.87 -9.74 -0.98
N ASN A 275 -16.94 -8.88 -1.37
CA ASN A 275 -15.89 -9.23 -2.32
C ASN A 275 -14.79 -10.09 -1.70
N ARG A 276 -14.83 -10.50 -0.42
CA ARG A 276 -13.80 -11.31 0.28
C ARG A 276 -12.39 -10.67 0.31
N LEU A 277 -12.31 -9.35 0.32
CA LEU A 277 -11.07 -8.57 0.42
C LEU A 277 -10.80 -8.30 1.91
N LEU A 278 -10.05 -9.19 2.55
CA LEU A 278 -10.00 -9.30 4.02
C LEU A 278 -8.94 -8.44 4.71
N HIS A 279 -7.94 -7.94 3.98
CA HIS A 279 -6.84 -7.13 4.53
C HIS A 279 -6.88 -5.74 3.90
N LEU A 280 -7.17 -4.72 4.72
CA LEU A 280 -7.48 -3.37 4.27
C LEU A 280 -6.52 -2.33 4.89
N GLN A 281 -6.09 -1.39 4.08
CA GLN A 281 -5.40 -0.18 4.50
C GLN A 281 -6.12 1.05 3.94
N PHE A 282 -6.78 1.80 4.81
CA PHE A 282 -7.32 3.12 4.49
C PHE A 282 -6.23 4.18 4.63
N ILE A 283 -6.07 5.03 3.62
CA ILE A 283 -4.97 6.01 3.55
C ILE A 283 -5.59 7.41 3.37
N PRO A 284 -5.45 8.34 4.33
CA PRO A 284 -5.97 9.68 4.18
C PRO A 284 -5.15 10.47 3.13
N ALA A 285 -5.83 11.06 2.16
CA ALA A 285 -5.25 12.04 1.25
C ALA A 285 -5.14 13.38 1.97
N VAL A 286 -3.93 13.90 2.17
CA VAL A 286 -3.65 15.24 2.70
C VAL A 286 -2.44 15.80 1.98
N ASP A 287 -2.68 16.77 1.12
CA ASP A 287 -1.69 17.41 0.29
C ASP A 287 -1.76 18.94 0.44
N TRP A 288 -0.63 19.60 0.24
CA TRP A 288 -0.50 21.05 0.38
C TRP A 288 -0.14 21.67 -0.97
N LEU A 289 -0.71 22.83 -1.26
CA LEU A 289 -0.31 23.67 -2.39
C LEU A 289 0.90 24.54 -1.99
N GLU A 290 1.52 25.22 -2.96
CA GLU A 290 2.74 26.03 -2.74
C GLU A 290 2.51 27.21 -1.78
N ASP A 291 1.29 27.75 -1.73
CA ASP A 291 0.85 28.80 -0.81
C ASP A 291 0.59 28.28 0.63
N GLY A 292 0.76 26.98 0.87
CA GLY A 292 0.50 26.34 2.16
C GLY A 292 -0.99 26.11 2.47
N SER A 293 -1.88 26.33 1.50
CA SER A 293 -3.28 25.88 1.54
C SER A 293 -3.39 24.39 1.23
N LEU A 294 -4.58 23.81 1.44
CA LEU A 294 -4.84 22.39 1.21
C LEU A 294 -5.19 22.14 -0.25
N ALA A 295 -4.59 21.11 -0.85
CA ALA A 295 -4.96 20.69 -2.19
C ALA A 295 -6.42 20.18 -2.21
N PRO A 296 -7.19 20.36 -3.31
CA PRO A 296 -8.63 20.05 -3.35
C PRO A 296 -9.11 18.66 -2.87
N PRO A 297 -8.40 17.54 -3.07
CA PRO A 297 -8.85 16.25 -2.52
C PRO A 297 -8.64 16.10 -1.01
N SER A 298 -7.89 17.00 -0.35
CA SER A 298 -7.41 16.80 1.01
C SER A 298 -8.53 16.62 2.03
N LEU A 299 -8.39 15.59 2.86
CA LEU A 299 -9.39 15.18 3.84
C LEU A 299 -9.35 16.08 5.08
N HIS A 300 -10.47 16.72 5.43
CA HIS A 300 -10.56 17.49 6.67
C HIS A 300 -10.52 16.59 7.93
N PRO A 301 -9.93 17.06 9.05
CA PRO A 301 -9.80 16.26 10.27
C PRO A 301 -11.14 15.78 10.82
N GLN A 302 -12.18 16.63 10.81
CA GLN A 302 -13.52 16.25 11.29
C GLN A 302 -14.10 15.08 10.48
N ALA A 303 -14.03 15.17 9.15
CA ALA A 303 -14.50 14.11 8.25
C ALA A 303 -13.67 12.81 8.39
N TRP A 304 -12.37 12.91 8.70
CA TRP A 304 -11.54 11.74 9.00
C TRP A 304 -11.93 11.09 10.34
N ALA A 305 -12.25 11.89 11.37
CA ALA A 305 -12.72 11.39 12.65
C ALA A 305 -14.04 10.61 12.48
N GLU A 306 -15.01 11.21 11.79
CA GLU A 306 -16.31 10.61 11.49
C GLU A 306 -16.17 9.31 10.68
N PHE A 307 -15.33 9.31 9.64
CA PHE A 307 -15.01 8.12 8.87
C PHE A 307 -14.39 7.01 9.73
N LEU A 308 -13.39 7.33 10.56
CA LEU A 308 -12.73 6.35 11.42
C LEU A 308 -13.67 5.78 12.49
N CYS A 309 -14.49 6.62 13.13
CA CYS A 309 -15.45 6.18 14.13
C CYS A 309 -16.52 5.27 13.51
N GLY A 310 -17.14 5.66 12.39
CA GLY A 310 -18.13 4.83 11.70
C GLY A 310 -17.55 3.52 11.15
N LEU A 311 -16.33 3.58 10.58
CA LEU A 311 -15.60 2.39 10.13
C LEU A 311 -15.31 1.43 11.28
N PHE A 312 -14.88 1.96 12.43
CA PHE A 312 -14.59 1.16 13.62
C PHE A 312 -15.84 0.54 14.23
N ASP A 313 -16.96 1.27 14.27
CA ASP A 313 -18.22 0.75 14.80
C ASP A 313 -18.74 -0.42 13.95
N ALA A 314 -18.69 -0.28 12.61
CA ALA A 314 -19.04 -1.34 11.68
C ALA A 314 -18.06 -2.53 11.73
N TRP A 315 -16.76 -2.27 11.90
CA TRP A 315 -15.71 -3.29 11.99
C TRP A 315 -15.74 -4.07 13.31
N TYR A 316 -15.97 -3.39 14.43
CA TYR A 316 -15.89 -3.96 15.77
C TYR A 316 -16.92 -5.07 15.98
N ASN A 317 -18.16 -4.90 15.50
CA ASN A 317 -19.18 -5.95 15.42
C ASN A 317 -19.34 -6.77 16.73
N ASP A 318 -19.49 -6.08 17.86
CA ASP A 318 -19.51 -6.65 19.22
C ASP A 318 -18.28 -7.50 19.60
N GLY A 319 -17.11 -7.13 19.08
CA GLY A 319 -15.86 -7.86 19.25
C GLY A 319 -15.64 -8.97 18.22
N ARG A 320 -16.51 -9.10 17.20
CA ARG A 320 -16.44 -10.13 16.14
C ARG A 320 -15.94 -9.51 14.82
N ALA A 321 -14.82 -8.81 14.90
CA ALA A 321 -14.15 -8.25 13.73
C ALA A 321 -13.71 -9.37 12.77
N MET A 322 -14.10 -9.26 11.50
CA MET A 322 -13.83 -10.28 10.46
C MET A 322 -12.78 -9.85 9.41
N LEU A 323 -12.44 -8.56 9.37
CA LEU A 323 -11.47 -7.99 8.44
C LEU A 323 -10.26 -7.48 9.23
N SER A 324 -9.08 -7.60 8.65
CA SER A 324 -7.86 -6.93 9.11
C SER A 324 -7.88 -5.51 8.56
N ILE A 325 -7.82 -4.52 9.45
CA ILE A 325 -7.72 -3.10 9.08
C ILE A 325 -6.45 -2.57 9.71
N ARG A 326 -5.44 -2.25 8.88
CA ARG A 326 -4.06 -2.00 9.33
C ARG A 326 -3.96 -1.04 10.53
N LEU A 327 -4.74 0.05 10.53
CA LEU A 327 -4.78 1.01 11.64
C LEU A 327 -5.28 0.37 12.94
N PHE A 328 -6.39 -0.36 12.89
CA PHE A 328 -7.01 -0.97 14.06
C PHE A 328 -6.18 -2.17 14.57
N ASP A 329 -5.61 -2.97 13.66
CA ASP A 329 -4.70 -4.06 14.00
C ASP A 329 -3.47 -3.54 14.76
N ASN A 330 -2.89 -2.41 14.33
CA ASN A 330 -1.78 -1.76 15.03
C ASN A 330 -2.18 -1.25 16.43
N LEU A 331 -3.39 -0.70 16.58
CA LEU A 331 -3.88 -0.22 17.87
C LEU A 331 -4.21 -1.38 18.83
N VAL A 332 -4.70 -2.52 18.33
CA VAL A 332 -4.89 -3.75 19.12
C VAL A 332 -3.53 -4.30 19.56
N SER A 333 -2.52 -4.32 18.70
CA SER A 333 -1.14 -4.69 19.07
C SER A 333 -0.57 -3.78 20.17
N LEU A 334 -0.71 -2.46 20.04
CA LEU A 334 -0.28 -1.51 21.07
C LEU A 334 -1.04 -1.71 22.40
N ALA A 335 -2.35 -1.95 22.36
CA ALA A 335 -3.14 -2.26 23.54
C ALA A 335 -2.80 -3.63 24.17
N ALA A 336 -2.22 -4.55 23.40
CA ALA A 336 -1.66 -5.82 23.85
C ALA A 336 -0.23 -5.72 24.39
N GLY A 337 0.38 -4.53 24.40
CA GLY A 337 1.78 -4.31 24.81
C GLY A 337 2.81 -4.71 23.75
N LEU A 338 2.39 -4.96 22.52
CA LEU A 338 3.25 -5.22 21.36
C LEU A 338 3.58 -3.90 20.64
N PRO A 339 4.73 -3.78 19.97
CA PRO A 339 5.05 -2.59 19.17
C PRO A 339 4.11 -2.44 17.98
N ALA A 340 3.92 -1.20 17.52
CA ALA A 340 3.29 -0.93 16.23
C ALA A 340 4.23 -1.31 15.07
N GLU A 341 3.65 -1.77 13.96
CA GLU A 341 4.34 -2.03 12.69
C GLU A 341 4.31 -0.80 11.76
N THR A 342 3.35 0.10 11.94
CA THR A 342 3.22 1.31 11.11
C THR A 342 4.20 2.40 11.55
N CYS A 343 4.96 2.96 10.61
CA CYS A 343 6.00 3.96 10.90
C CYS A 343 5.43 5.27 11.47
N GLU A 344 4.16 5.58 11.24
CA GLU A 344 3.50 6.75 11.80
C GLU A 344 3.30 6.66 13.33
N MET A 345 3.27 5.45 13.90
CA MET A 345 3.13 5.17 15.34
C MET A 345 4.46 4.82 16.04
N LEU A 346 5.60 4.99 15.36
CA LEU A 346 6.94 4.76 15.92
C LEU A 346 7.69 6.07 16.16
N PRO A 347 8.58 6.18 17.15
CA PRO A 347 9.23 7.45 17.52
C PRO A 347 10.21 8.00 16.47
N LEU A 348 10.64 7.18 15.49
CA LEU A 348 11.64 7.53 14.48
C LEU A 348 11.15 7.25 13.06
N CYS A 349 11.58 8.08 12.10
CA CYS A 349 11.39 7.84 10.67
C CYS A 349 12.58 7.04 10.08
N ASP A 350 12.81 5.81 10.55
CA ASP A 350 13.95 4.98 10.12
C ASP A 350 13.59 3.56 9.62
N GLN A 351 12.31 3.24 9.43
CA GLN A 351 11.81 1.87 9.22
C GLN A 351 12.10 1.26 7.84
N TYR A 352 12.24 2.11 6.82
CA TYR A 352 12.62 1.71 5.47
C TYR A 352 13.44 2.83 4.83
N TYR A 353 13.86 2.62 3.59
CA TYR A 353 14.41 3.65 2.72
C TYR A 353 13.92 3.40 1.29
N VAL A 354 14.01 4.42 0.44
CA VAL A 354 13.55 4.39 -0.94
C VAL A 354 14.73 4.33 -1.89
N VAL A 355 14.58 3.58 -2.98
CA VAL A 355 15.51 3.59 -4.11
C VAL A 355 14.75 3.87 -5.41
N GLU A 356 15.13 4.96 -6.07
CA GLU A 356 14.62 5.34 -7.39
C GLU A 356 15.33 4.61 -8.52
N TYR A 357 14.77 4.69 -9.73
CA TYR A 357 15.21 3.92 -10.89
C TYR A 357 16.71 4.03 -11.25
N ASN A 358 17.31 5.18 -10.96
CA ASN A 358 18.72 5.50 -11.23
C ASN A 358 19.67 5.13 -10.07
N GLY A 359 19.15 4.52 -9.00
CA GLY A 359 19.92 4.17 -7.81
C GLY A 359 19.99 5.26 -6.74
N ASP A 360 19.32 6.40 -6.94
CA ASP A 360 19.21 7.44 -5.89
C ASP A 360 18.45 6.93 -4.68
N VAL A 361 18.94 7.31 -3.50
CA VAL A 361 18.46 6.82 -2.20
C VAL A 361 17.85 7.96 -1.39
N TYR A 362 16.64 7.73 -0.89
CA TYR A 362 15.88 8.69 -0.08
C TYR A 362 15.40 8.02 1.22
N PRO A 363 15.12 8.79 2.29
CA PRO A 363 14.71 8.20 3.56
C PRO A 363 13.23 7.79 3.61
N CYS A 364 12.38 8.33 2.74
CA CYS A 364 10.92 8.14 2.77
C CYS A 364 10.31 8.45 1.39
N ASP A 365 9.21 7.79 1.03
CA ASP A 365 8.56 7.91 -0.29
C ASP A 365 7.86 9.25 -0.51
N PHE A 366 7.36 9.85 0.57
CA PHE A 366 6.82 11.20 0.62
C PHE A 366 7.89 12.31 0.51
N PHE A 367 9.17 11.98 0.70
CA PHE A 367 10.29 12.93 0.74
C PHE A 367 11.31 12.66 -0.39
N VAL A 368 10.84 12.23 -1.56
CA VAL A 368 11.65 12.11 -2.78
C VAL A 368 11.77 13.47 -3.47
N SER A 369 12.70 14.29 -2.96
CA SER A 369 13.06 15.62 -3.47
C SER A 369 14.56 15.89 -3.26
N ALA A 370 15.16 16.76 -4.07
CA ALA A 370 16.62 16.98 -4.06
C ALA A 370 17.25 17.23 -2.66
N PRO A 371 16.66 18.06 -1.75
CA PRO A 371 17.21 18.27 -0.41
C PRO A 371 17.21 17.04 0.52
N ASN A 372 16.42 16.02 0.18
CA ASN A 372 16.27 14.78 0.95
C ASN A 372 17.00 13.58 0.33
N ARG A 373 17.72 13.78 -0.79
CA ARG A 373 18.55 12.75 -1.41
C ARG A 373 19.73 12.46 -0.49
N LEU A 374 19.83 11.21 -0.02
CA LEU A 374 20.94 10.72 0.81
C LEU A 374 22.18 10.35 -0.03
N GLY A 375 21.99 10.18 -1.34
CA GLY A 375 23.02 9.92 -2.35
C GLY A 375 22.59 8.83 -3.33
N ASN A 376 23.53 8.05 -3.89
CA ASN A 376 23.25 7.07 -4.95
C ASN A 376 24.02 5.76 -4.76
N LEU A 377 23.33 4.61 -4.78
CA LEU A 377 23.93 3.29 -4.49
C LEU A 377 24.88 2.76 -5.58
N VAL A 378 24.92 3.40 -6.76
CA VAL A 378 25.86 3.05 -7.84
C VAL A 378 27.22 3.69 -7.59
N SER A 379 27.28 4.88 -6.99
CA SER A 379 28.51 5.65 -6.75
C SER A 379 29.07 5.52 -5.34
N GLN A 380 28.29 5.05 -4.36
CA GLN A 380 28.72 4.92 -2.96
C GLN A 380 28.09 3.70 -2.28
N PRO A 381 28.78 3.04 -1.31
CA PRO A 381 28.25 1.87 -0.62
C PRO A 381 26.98 2.19 0.18
N LEU A 382 25.94 1.38 0.00
CA LEU A 382 24.62 1.56 0.62
C LEU A 382 24.68 1.68 2.16
N SER A 383 25.63 0.99 2.81
CA SER A 383 25.91 1.14 4.25
C SER A 383 26.12 2.59 4.65
N ASP A 384 26.88 3.33 3.86
CA ASP A 384 27.41 4.64 4.20
C ASP A 384 26.32 5.69 3.99
N ILE A 385 25.49 5.48 2.95
CA ILE A 385 24.27 6.24 2.68
C ILE A 385 23.28 6.16 3.84
N LEU A 386 22.98 4.93 4.29
CA LEU A 386 21.98 4.68 5.33
C LEU A 386 22.48 5.08 6.73
N ASN A 387 23.81 5.09 6.94
CA ASN A 387 24.47 5.56 8.15
C ASN A 387 25.04 7.00 8.01
N SER A 388 24.53 7.78 7.05
CA SER A 388 24.88 9.20 6.93
C SER A 388 24.26 10.05 8.04
N ASP A 389 24.85 11.22 8.29
CA ASP A 389 24.28 12.21 9.23
C ASP A 389 22.91 12.71 8.79
N GLN A 390 22.70 12.89 7.48
CA GLN A 390 21.41 13.30 6.92
C GLN A 390 20.34 12.23 7.20
N ALA A 391 20.66 10.95 7.03
CA ALA A 391 19.75 9.85 7.36
C ALA A 391 19.41 9.78 8.86
N ARG A 392 20.38 10.06 9.75
CA ARG A 392 20.15 10.17 11.20
C ARG A 392 19.26 11.37 11.55
N ARG A 393 19.56 12.55 11.01
CA ARG A 393 18.80 13.80 11.26
C ARG A 393 17.36 13.69 10.77
N PHE A 394 17.14 13.13 9.57
CA PHE A 394 15.77 12.88 9.07
C PHE A 394 14.99 11.94 9.98
N ALA A 395 15.62 10.84 10.43
CA ALA A 395 14.96 9.87 11.30
C ALA A 395 14.56 10.46 12.67
N SER A 396 15.43 11.24 13.30
CA SER A 396 15.20 11.85 14.61
C SER A 396 14.31 13.10 14.58
N ALA A 397 14.23 13.82 13.46
CA ALA A 397 13.38 14.99 13.30
C ALA A 397 11.88 14.74 13.59
N LYS A 398 11.41 13.48 13.53
CA LYS A 398 10.06 13.13 13.97
C LYS A 398 9.82 13.46 15.46
N GLY A 399 10.82 13.26 16.30
CA GLY A 399 10.78 13.54 17.75
C GLY A 399 10.79 15.02 18.12
N ASP A 400 11.01 15.92 17.16
CA ASP A 400 10.76 17.35 17.34
C ASP A 400 9.25 17.60 17.30
N LEU A 401 8.63 17.54 18.49
CA LEU A 401 7.18 17.60 18.69
C LEU A 401 6.72 19.02 19.09
N PRO A 402 5.52 19.45 18.68
CA PRO A 402 4.93 20.71 19.12
C PRO A 402 4.57 20.66 20.62
N ALA A 403 4.47 21.83 21.26
CA ALA A 403 4.06 21.95 22.66
C ALA A 403 2.70 21.27 22.94
N ALA A 404 1.79 21.21 21.97
CA ALA A 404 0.50 20.52 22.07
C ALA A 404 0.61 18.99 22.27
N CYS A 405 1.77 18.37 22.02
CA CYS A 405 2.03 16.98 22.37
C CYS A 405 2.45 16.81 23.85
N SER A 406 2.96 17.86 24.50
CA SER A 406 3.35 17.83 25.90
C SER A 406 2.10 17.67 26.77
N GLY A 407 2.01 16.57 27.52
CA GLY A 407 0.83 16.22 28.32
C GLY A 407 -0.33 15.56 27.55
N CYS A 408 -0.20 15.33 26.24
CA CYS A 408 -1.24 14.63 25.48
C CYS A 408 -1.30 13.14 25.84
N ARG A 409 -2.43 12.68 26.41
CA ARG A 409 -2.68 11.27 26.80
C ARG A 409 -2.45 10.26 25.67
N TRP A 410 -2.58 10.70 24.43
CA TRP A 410 -2.49 9.85 23.23
C TRP A 410 -1.08 9.80 22.60
N LEU A 411 -0.12 10.58 23.10
CA LEU A 411 1.26 10.59 22.57
C LEU A 411 1.95 9.21 22.60
N PRO A 412 1.82 8.35 23.64
CA PRO A 412 2.43 7.02 23.65
C PRO A 412 1.97 6.12 22.48
N ILE A 413 0.77 6.36 21.95
CA ILE A 413 0.20 5.63 20.82
C ILE A 413 0.58 6.31 19.49
N CYS A 414 0.33 7.62 19.37
CA CYS A 414 0.46 8.29 18.08
C CYS A 414 1.89 8.71 17.73
N GLN A 415 2.79 8.84 18.70
CA GLN A 415 4.20 9.25 18.52
C GLN A 415 4.38 10.52 17.64
N GLY A 416 3.41 11.45 17.69
CA GLY A 416 3.40 12.66 16.87
C GLY A 416 2.97 12.49 15.40
N GLY A 417 2.49 11.30 15.02
CA GLY A 417 1.99 10.96 13.68
C GLY A 417 3.05 10.97 12.58
N CYS A 418 2.61 10.86 11.32
CA CYS A 418 3.52 11.00 10.17
C CYS A 418 3.93 12.47 9.97
N PRO A 419 5.23 12.81 9.90
CA PRO A 419 5.68 14.18 9.63
C PRO A 419 5.17 14.76 8.30
N ARG A 420 4.81 13.91 7.31
CA ARG A 420 4.22 14.35 6.04
C ARG A 420 2.85 15.03 6.18
N PHE A 421 2.15 14.80 7.29
CA PHE A 421 0.88 15.45 7.59
C PHE A 421 1.03 16.68 8.50
N ARG A 422 2.25 17.11 8.84
CA ARG A 422 2.48 18.41 9.49
C ARG A 422 2.30 19.53 8.47
N ARG A 423 1.83 20.70 8.89
CA ARG A 423 1.66 21.85 7.99
C ARG A 423 3.05 22.36 7.56
N PRO A 424 3.27 22.73 6.29
CA PRO A 424 4.49 23.41 5.88
C PRO A 424 4.72 24.67 6.74
N ALA A 425 5.98 25.07 6.92
CA ALA A 425 6.26 26.41 7.43
C ALA A 425 5.70 27.47 6.45
N PRO A 426 5.13 28.59 6.93
CA PRO A 426 4.66 29.65 6.04
C PRO A 426 5.77 30.16 5.12
N VAL A 427 5.45 30.46 3.87
CA VAL A 427 6.37 31.16 2.97
C VAL A 427 6.48 32.61 3.47
N PRO A 428 7.69 33.19 3.63
CA PRO A 428 7.82 34.57 4.08
C PRO A 428 7.03 35.54 3.17
N GLY A 429 6.09 36.27 3.77
CA GLY A 429 5.20 37.21 3.06
C GLY A 429 3.82 36.67 2.66
N SER A 430 3.51 35.38 2.87
CA SER A 430 2.13 34.89 2.71
C SER A 430 1.23 35.33 3.88
N PRO A 431 -0.04 35.74 3.64
CA PRO A 431 -0.95 36.10 4.72
C PRO A 431 -1.26 34.90 5.62
N GLU A 432 -1.31 35.13 6.93
CA GLU A 432 -1.57 34.09 7.93
C GLU A 432 -3.02 33.60 7.83
N MET A 433 -3.24 32.51 7.09
CA MET A 433 -4.58 31.93 6.94
C MET A 433 -5.09 31.37 8.27
N ALA A 434 -6.17 31.96 8.76
CA ALA A 434 -6.97 31.42 9.85
C ALA A 434 -7.45 29.99 9.53
N PRO A 435 -7.57 29.10 10.54
CA PRO A 435 -8.16 27.78 10.33
C PRO A 435 -9.62 27.93 9.86
N PRO A 436 -10.12 27.04 8.97
CA PRO A 436 -11.52 27.09 8.55
C PRO A 436 -12.45 26.96 9.76
N SER A 437 -13.47 27.81 9.81
CA SER A 437 -14.46 27.82 10.88
C SER A 437 -15.23 26.50 10.92
N PRO A 438 -15.31 25.79 12.06
CA PRO A 438 -16.10 24.57 12.17
C PRO A 438 -17.60 24.94 12.20
N GLU A 439 -18.36 24.53 11.17
CA GLU A 439 -19.81 24.45 11.32
C GLU A 439 -20.18 23.34 12.31
N PRO A 440 -21.14 23.55 13.22
CA PRO A 440 -21.39 22.65 14.34
C PRO A 440 -22.24 21.44 13.93
N LEU A 441 -21.59 20.34 13.56
CA LEU A 441 -22.20 19.00 13.53
C LEU A 441 -21.97 18.25 14.85
N ALA A 442 -22.84 17.28 15.14
CA ALA A 442 -23.16 16.83 16.51
C ALA A 442 -22.01 16.20 17.34
N CYS A 443 -20.86 15.88 16.72
CA CYS A 443 -19.68 15.36 17.42
C CYS A 443 -18.77 16.47 18.00
N ALA A 444 -18.93 17.72 17.59
CA ALA A 444 -17.99 18.82 17.86
C ALA A 444 -17.92 19.35 19.32
N ARG A 445 -18.54 18.67 20.30
CA ARG A 445 -18.62 19.15 21.70
C ARG A 445 -17.44 18.75 22.60
N ALA A 446 -16.51 17.90 22.14
CA ALA A 446 -15.47 17.31 22.99
C ALA A 446 -14.03 17.80 22.72
N SER A 447 -13.75 18.38 21.56
CA SER A 447 -12.38 18.76 21.15
C SER A 447 -12.22 20.28 21.04
N GLY A 448 -11.31 20.85 21.83
CA GLY A 448 -10.89 22.25 21.71
C GLY A 448 -10.22 22.57 20.36
N PRO A 449 -9.91 23.86 20.10
CA PRO A 449 -9.40 24.31 18.80
C PRO A 449 -8.13 23.57 18.37
N ILE A 450 -8.06 23.22 17.09
CA ILE A 450 -6.89 22.59 16.47
C ILE A 450 -5.68 23.53 16.61
N SER A 451 -4.61 23.04 17.24
CA SER A 451 -3.39 23.83 17.46
C SER A 451 -2.77 24.29 16.14
N ALA A 452 -2.61 25.60 15.98
CA ALA A 452 -2.11 26.26 14.77
C ALA A 452 -0.60 26.08 14.50
N SER A 453 0.15 25.38 15.34
CA SER A 453 1.60 25.20 15.16
C SER A 453 1.92 24.41 13.88
N PRO A 454 2.88 24.84 13.03
CA PRO A 454 3.28 24.08 11.84
C PRO A 454 3.76 22.66 12.15
N LYS A 455 4.34 22.44 13.34
CA LYS A 455 4.78 21.13 13.82
C LYS A 455 3.62 20.19 14.22
N THR A 456 2.40 20.71 14.37
CA THR A 456 1.21 19.91 14.66
C THR A 456 0.81 19.11 13.42
N MET A 457 0.58 17.81 13.62
CA MET A 457 0.04 16.91 12.60
C MET A 457 -1.41 17.31 12.29
N TYR A 458 -1.73 17.58 11.03
CA TYR A 458 -3.01 18.16 10.60
C TYR A 458 -4.24 17.34 11.03
N LEU A 459 -4.14 16.01 10.96
CA LEU A 459 -5.18 15.08 11.40
C LEU A 459 -5.13 14.76 12.91
N CYS A 460 -4.42 15.56 13.72
CA CYS A 460 -4.23 15.28 15.15
C CYS A 460 -5.57 15.25 15.91
N GLY A 461 -6.44 16.25 15.71
CA GLY A 461 -7.78 16.27 16.33
C GLY A 461 -8.63 15.05 15.95
N ALA A 462 -8.51 14.58 14.71
CA ALA A 462 -9.21 13.40 14.23
C ALA A 462 -8.79 12.12 14.96
N MET A 463 -7.48 11.94 15.15
CA MET A 463 -6.94 10.80 15.88
C MET A 463 -7.29 10.84 17.37
N GLN A 464 -7.35 12.03 17.99
CA GLN A 464 -7.80 12.17 19.37
C GLN A 464 -9.27 11.73 19.51
N LEU A 465 -10.18 12.33 18.74
CA LEU A 465 -11.60 11.99 18.73
C LEU A 465 -11.84 10.49 18.48
N PHE A 466 -11.12 9.91 17.52
CA PHE A 466 -11.20 8.48 17.23
C PHE A 466 -10.70 7.60 18.40
N LEU A 467 -9.58 7.94 19.01
CA LEU A 467 -9.06 7.18 20.15
C LEU A 467 -9.98 7.31 21.38
N ASP A 468 -10.51 8.50 21.67
CA ASP A 468 -11.50 8.69 22.74
C ASP A 468 -12.79 7.86 22.49
N HIS A 469 -13.20 7.65 21.24
CA HIS A 469 -14.35 6.80 20.86
C HIS A 469 -14.07 5.29 20.89
N ALA A 470 -12.86 4.86 20.50
CA ALA A 470 -12.56 3.46 20.20
C ALA A 470 -11.68 2.74 21.25
N TRP A 471 -10.89 3.46 22.05
CA TRP A 471 -9.80 2.84 22.81
C TRP A 471 -10.24 1.77 23.81
N ASP A 472 -11.31 2.01 24.58
CA ASP A 472 -11.84 1.02 25.53
C ASP A 472 -12.29 -0.29 24.86
N ARG A 473 -12.71 -0.21 23.60
CA ARG A 473 -13.10 -1.35 22.75
C ARG A 473 -11.88 -2.07 22.17
N ILE A 474 -10.87 -1.30 21.73
CA ILE A 474 -9.57 -1.82 21.30
C ILE A 474 -8.89 -2.59 22.44
N GLN A 475 -8.89 -2.05 23.66
CA GLN A 475 -8.36 -2.74 24.84
C GLN A 475 -9.13 -4.03 25.19
N ARG A 476 -10.45 -4.09 24.95
CA ARG A 476 -11.23 -5.33 25.10
C ARG A 476 -10.80 -6.39 24.09
N LEU A 477 -10.60 -6.01 22.83
CA LEU A 477 -10.08 -6.92 21.80
C LEU A 477 -8.70 -7.46 22.18
N ALA A 478 -7.76 -6.60 22.59
CA ALA A 478 -6.42 -7.01 23.02
C ALA A 478 -6.45 -8.02 24.17
N ARG A 479 -7.27 -7.80 25.21
CA ARG A 479 -7.44 -8.73 26.33
C ARG A 479 -8.05 -10.08 25.94
N ASN A 480 -8.85 -10.13 24.87
CA ASN A 480 -9.45 -11.36 24.36
C ASN A 480 -8.53 -12.10 23.37
N ALA A 481 -7.64 -11.37 22.67
CA ALA A 481 -6.69 -11.92 21.71
C ALA A 481 -5.47 -12.57 22.38
N ILE A 482 -5.09 -12.11 23.58
CA ILE A 482 -4.06 -12.75 24.41
C ILE A 482 -4.72 -13.91 25.18
N PRO A 483 -4.31 -15.18 24.98
CA PRO A 483 -4.72 -16.28 25.86
C PRO A 483 -4.32 -15.97 27.29
N MET A 484 -5.13 -16.31 28.30
CA MET A 484 -4.85 -16.02 29.73
C MET A 484 -3.70 -16.87 30.31
N ALA A 485 -2.49 -16.69 29.79
CA ALA A 485 -1.24 -17.16 30.35
C ALA A 485 -0.92 -16.31 31.60
N GLY A 486 -1.45 -16.71 32.77
CA GLY A 486 -1.16 -16.00 34.01
C GLY A 486 -2.25 -16.00 35.09
N ARG A 487 -3.40 -16.67 34.91
CA ARG A 487 -4.23 -17.04 36.07
C ARG A 487 -3.54 -18.19 36.80
N GLY A 488 -2.60 -17.82 37.67
CA GLY A 488 -1.89 -18.77 38.52
C GLY A 488 -2.89 -19.64 39.28
N VAL A 489 -2.61 -20.94 39.32
CA VAL A 489 -3.23 -21.87 40.27
C VAL A 489 -3.01 -21.27 41.66
N ARG A 490 -4.10 -20.84 42.32
CA ARG A 490 -4.03 -20.65 43.76
C ARG A 490 -3.82 -22.05 44.34
N GLY A 491 -2.65 -22.29 44.93
CA GLY A 491 -2.47 -23.47 45.76
C GLY A 491 -3.53 -23.44 46.84
N GLY A 492 -4.21 -24.57 47.03
CA GLY A 492 -4.98 -24.78 48.25
C GLY A 492 -4.03 -25.01 49.41
N GLU A 493 -4.40 -24.48 50.56
CA GLU A 493 -4.14 -25.12 51.86
C GLU A 493 -5.34 -26.03 52.17
#